data_AF-A0A1G7P9T8-F1
#
_entry.id   AF-A0A1G7P9T8-F1
#
_cell.length_a   1.000
_cell.length_b   1.000
_cell.length_c   1.000
_cell.angle_alpha   90.00
_cell.angle_beta   90.00
_cell.angle_gamma   90.00
#
_symmetry.space_group_name_H-M   'P 1'
#
loop_
_entity.id
_entity.type
_entity.pdbx_description
1 polymer ?
#
loop_
_entity_poly.entity_id
_entity_poly.type
_entity_poly.pdbx_seq_one_letter_code
_entity_poly.pdbx_strand_id
1 'polypeptide(L)'
;MAIIDVIKYDGSPDVFAWKFPNHELATWSQLIVNESQEAILFKGGQALDSFTAGRHTLSTANIPILNHIVNLPFGGDSPFTAEVWYVNKVHSLNVKWGTRTPLQLQDPKYQLFVKVRSFGQFGIQIEDARKFLGKLVGTLPVFNQDTLTEYFRGVLMMNIHQLISSYFVHRKISILEINAYISDISKHIQELVAPVFEEYGIRLLNFYVDSVNTPEDDPATQRLREALAKRAEMNIIGFTYQQERTFDTLGEVARNDSGVKSDLMGAGIGLGMGYGVGGAVGGVMTQMAGELRVDAHDKVCPKCNRGNQRDASFCTGCGTSLAVSGGTDKPVEVKCQACGEQMPRTTKFCPHCGDPYNPCPECGADNPPDQGACIECGQAMPVPCHHCGESVSSKSKFCPHCGEVTTLTCSGCNSEVKPGQKFCVECGNKLV
;
A
#
# COMPACT_ATOMS: atom_id res chain seq x y z
N MET A 1 -12.65 54.26 33.40
CA MET A 1 -12.14 52.88 33.47
C MET A 1 -13.28 51.99 33.92
N ALA A 2 -13.56 50.90 33.21
CA ALA A 2 -14.62 49.98 33.62
C ALA A 2 -14.22 49.36 34.96
N ILE A 3 -15.14 49.33 35.92
CA ILE A 3 -14.92 48.81 37.27
C ILE A 3 -14.86 47.25 37.26
N ILE A 4 -15.28 46.63 36.15
CA ILE A 4 -15.37 45.18 35.97
C ILE A 4 -14.95 44.84 34.53
N ASP A 5 -13.88 44.07 34.39
CA ASP A 5 -13.48 43.51 33.09
C ASP A 5 -14.36 42.31 32.73
N VAL A 6 -14.92 42.33 31.52
CA VAL A 6 -15.71 41.22 30.97
C VAL A 6 -14.84 40.41 30.04
N ILE A 7 -14.59 39.15 30.42
CA ILE A 7 -13.84 38.17 29.65
C ILE A 7 -14.88 37.33 28.91
N LYS A 8 -14.89 37.40 27.59
CA LYS A 8 -15.80 36.63 26.73
C LYS A 8 -15.06 36.11 25.51
N TYR A 9 -15.59 35.04 24.93
CA TYR A 9 -15.11 34.53 23.64
C TYR A 9 -15.40 35.52 22.51
N ASP A 10 -14.41 35.73 21.63
CA ASP A 10 -14.51 36.57 20.42
C ASP A 10 -13.83 35.91 19.21
N GLY A 11 -13.59 34.59 19.26
CA GLY A 11 -13.00 33.83 18.17
C GLY A 11 -14.01 33.44 17.09
N SER A 12 -13.51 32.99 15.93
CA SER A 12 -14.36 32.50 14.84
C SER A 12 -14.96 31.11 15.13
N PRO A 13 -16.01 30.68 14.41
CA PRO A 13 -16.68 29.40 14.68
C PRO A 13 -15.83 28.16 14.40
N ASP A 14 -14.82 28.26 13.53
CA ASP A 14 -13.90 27.18 13.11
C ASP A 14 -12.72 26.95 14.08
N VAL A 15 -12.70 27.70 15.17
CA VAL A 15 -11.67 27.63 16.21
C VAL A 15 -12.07 26.64 17.29
N PHE A 16 -11.16 25.72 17.61
CA PHE A 16 -11.32 24.71 18.66
C PHE A 16 -10.77 25.19 20.00
N ALA A 17 -9.66 25.94 20.00
CA ALA A 17 -9.15 26.62 21.19
C ALA A 17 -8.70 28.04 20.87
N TRP A 18 -9.02 28.96 21.78
CA TRP A 18 -8.67 30.37 21.67
C TRP A 18 -8.18 30.90 23.01
N LYS A 19 -7.00 31.51 23.02
CA LYS A 19 -6.43 32.19 24.18
C LYS A 19 -6.95 33.62 24.23
N PHE A 20 -7.54 34.01 25.36
CA PHE A 20 -7.92 35.39 25.60
C PHE A 20 -6.66 36.29 25.61
N PRO A 21 -6.65 37.42 24.87
CA PRO A 21 -5.43 38.18 24.61
C PRO A 21 -4.89 38.94 25.82
N ASN A 22 -5.72 39.27 26.82
CA ASN A 22 -5.24 39.94 28.03
C ASN A 22 -4.86 38.92 29.11
N HIS A 23 -3.71 39.15 29.77
CA HIS A 23 -3.16 38.29 30.82
C HIS A 23 -3.27 38.90 32.23
N GLU A 24 -3.58 40.20 32.31
CA GLU A 24 -3.83 40.88 33.57
C GLU A 24 -5.33 40.86 33.83
N LEU A 25 -5.76 39.97 34.72
CA LEU A 25 -7.17 39.86 35.10
C LEU A 25 -7.39 40.61 36.41
N ALA A 26 -8.35 41.52 36.41
CA ALA A 26 -8.78 42.19 37.63
C ALA A 26 -9.44 41.18 38.59
N THR A 27 -9.24 41.38 39.89
CA THR A 27 -10.06 40.70 40.89
C THR A 27 -11.51 41.14 40.65
N TRP A 28 -12.46 40.19 40.55
CA TRP A 28 -13.87 40.38 40.18
C TRP A 28 -14.21 40.48 38.68
N SER A 29 -13.26 40.16 37.78
CA SER A 29 -13.58 40.00 36.35
C SER A 29 -14.74 39.02 36.13
N GLN A 30 -15.62 39.35 35.19
CA GLN A 30 -16.75 38.51 34.80
C GLN A 30 -16.36 37.65 33.61
N LEU A 31 -16.26 36.34 33.82
CA LEU A 31 -16.03 35.35 32.78
C LEU A 31 -17.37 34.87 32.23
N ILE A 32 -17.58 35.01 30.91
CA ILE A 32 -18.79 34.58 30.22
C ILE A 32 -18.43 33.41 29.30
N VAL A 33 -18.99 32.24 29.57
CA VAL A 33 -18.79 31.01 28.81
C VAL A 33 -20.08 30.64 28.10
N ASN A 34 -20.02 30.42 26.79
CA ASN A 34 -21.19 30.00 26.01
C ASN A 34 -21.55 28.53 26.28
N GLU A 35 -22.78 28.14 25.94
CA GLU A 35 -23.31 26.79 26.20
C GLU A 35 -22.47 25.65 25.61
N SER A 36 -21.92 25.88 24.43
CA SER A 36 -21.08 24.93 23.72
C SER A 36 -19.58 25.10 23.98
N GLN A 37 -19.21 25.76 25.09
CA GLN A 37 -17.82 26.07 25.41
C GLN A 37 -17.45 25.66 26.83
N GLU A 38 -16.16 25.46 27.01
CA GLU A 38 -15.52 25.31 28.32
C GLU A 38 -14.38 26.32 28.39
N ALA A 39 -14.25 27.03 29.50
CA ALA A 39 -13.13 27.93 29.73
C ALA A 39 -12.15 27.34 30.76
N ILE A 40 -10.86 27.30 30.44
CA ILE A 40 -9.80 26.80 31.31
C ILE A 40 -8.91 27.96 31.75
N LEU A 41 -8.69 28.09 33.05
CA LEU A 41 -7.79 29.08 33.63
C LEU A 41 -6.40 28.47 33.86
N PHE A 42 -5.39 29.09 33.27
CA PHE A 42 -3.98 28.73 33.47
C PHE A 42 -3.26 29.78 34.31
N LYS A 43 -2.38 29.32 35.20
CA LYS A 43 -1.47 30.19 35.96
C LYS A 43 -0.17 29.46 36.24
N GLY A 44 0.96 30.14 36.06
CA GLY A 44 2.28 29.54 36.27
C GLY A 44 2.52 28.28 35.41
N GLY A 45 1.91 28.20 34.22
CA GLY A 45 2.01 27.05 33.33
C GLY A 45 1.14 25.83 33.70
N GLN A 46 0.27 25.93 34.70
CA GLN A 46 -0.62 24.85 35.11
C GLN A 46 -2.08 25.18 34.82
N ALA A 47 -2.84 24.19 34.33
CA ALA A 47 -4.29 24.27 34.20
C ALA A 47 -4.93 24.14 35.59
N LEU A 48 -5.44 25.24 36.13
CA LEU A 48 -5.99 25.27 37.48
C LEU A 48 -7.47 24.88 37.47
N ASP A 49 -8.33 25.74 36.94
CA ASP A 49 -9.78 25.56 37.03
C ASP A 49 -10.45 25.51 35.65
N SER A 50 -11.64 24.91 35.62
CA SER A 50 -12.47 24.72 34.42
C SER A 50 -13.88 25.23 34.68
N PHE A 51 -14.35 26.12 33.81
CA PHE A 51 -15.65 26.77 33.91
C PHE A 51 -16.53 26.32 32.75
N THR A 52 -17.71 25.78 33.10
CA THR A 52 -18.74 25.41 32.13
C THR A 52 -19.54 26.65 31.68
N ALA A 53 -20.52 26.44 30.81
CA ALA A 53 -21.46 27.46 30.38
C ALA A 53 -22.02 28.32 31.52
N GLY A 54 -22.12 29.63 31.30
CA GLY A 54 -22.69 30.58 32.24
C GLY A 54 -21.79 31.78 32.52
N ARG A 55 -22.23 32.60 33.48
CA ARG A 55 -21.48 33.75 33.97
C ARG A 55 -20.80 33.38 35.28
N HIS A 56 -19.49 33.56 35.33
CA HIS A 56 -18.65 33.25 36.49
C HIS A 56 -17.90 34.50 36.94
N THR A 57 -17.80 34.69 38.25
CA THR A 57 -17.00 35.77 38.83
C THR A 57 -15.64 35.22 39.20
N LEU A 58 -14.58 35.73 38.57
CA LEU A 58 -13.21 35.33 38.89
C LEU A 58 -12.75 36.06 40.16
N SER A 59 -12.60 35.32 41.24
CA SER A 59 -11.96 35.79 42.47
C SER A 59 -10.97 34.74 42.94
N THR A 60 -9.85 35.20 43.50
CA THR A 60 -8.82 34.33 44.09
C THR A 60 -9.45 33.35 45.09
N ALA A 61 -10.42 33.83 45.88
CA ALA A 61 -11.21 33.11 46.88
C ALA A 61 -12.06 31.96 46.33
N ASN A 62 -12.54 32.05 45.09
CA ASN A 62 -13.47 31.09 44.51
C ASN A 62 -12.78 30.01 43.68
N ILE A 63 -11.47 30.11 43.47
CA ILE A 63 -10.69 29.16 42.67
C ILE A 63 -9.88 28.29 43.64
N PRO A 64 -10.27 27.02 43.89
CA PRO A 64 -9.75 26.21 44.99
C PRO A 64 -8.22 26.07 45.00
N ILE A 65 -7.60 25.98 43.82
CA ILE A 65 -6.15 25.82 43.68
C ILE A 65 -5.40 27.16 43.76
N LEU A 66 -6.02 28.27 43.34
CA LEU A 66 -5.44 29.61 43.48
C LEU A 66 -5.38 30.03 44.97
N ASN A 67 -6.38 29.67 45.77
CA ASN A 67 -6.41 29.96 47.21
C ASN A 67 -5.15 29.48 47.94
N HIS A 68 -4.64 28.30 47.58
CA HIS A 68 -3.45 27.75 48.23
C HIS A 68 -2.14 28.45 47.80
N ILE A 69 -2.12 29.05 46.60
CA ILE A 69 -0.91 29.65 46.01
C ILE A 69 -0.80 31.16 46.31
N VAL A 70 -1.94 31.84 46.50
CA VAL A 70 -2.01 33.32 46.59
C VAL A 70 -2.22 33.83 48.03
N ASN A 71 -2.04 32.99 49.05
CA ASN A 71 -2.02 33.43 50.47
C ASN A 71 -0.74 34.23 50.83
N LEU A 72 -0.41 35.25 50.05
CA LEU A 72 0.55 36.31 50.38
C LEU A 72 -0.26 37.59 50.70
N PRO A 73 0.14 38.39 51.69
CA PRO A 73 -0.68 39.46 52.28
C PRO A 73 -0.70 40.72 51.42
N PHE A 74 -1.01 40.60 50.14
CA PHE A 74 -1.23 41.73 49.24
C PHE A 74 -2.73 42.04 49.24
N GLY A 75 -3.09 43.21 49.78
CA GLY A 75 -4.47 43.58 50.06
C GLY A 75 -5.41 43.50 48.86
N GLY A 76 -6.45 42.67 48.99
CA GLY A 76 -7.83 42.81 48.49
C GLY A 76 -8.11 42.92 46.99
N ASP A 77 -7.39 43.78 46.26
CA ASP A 77 -7.81 44.32 44.96
C ASP A 77 -6.70 44.30 43.89
N SER A 78 -5.64 43.50 44.07
CA SER A 78 -4.55 43.45 43.10
C SER A 78 -4.91 42.57 41.89
N PRO A 79 -4.69 43.04 40.65
CA PRO A 79 -4.77 42.20 39.45
C PRO A 79 -3.86 40.98 39.59
N PHE A 80 -4.31 39.83 39.10
CA PHE A 80 -3.49 38.63 39.07
C PHE A 80 -3.21 38.23 37.62
N THR A 81 -2.00 37.76 37.37
CA THR A 81 -1.61 37.25 36.04
C THR A 81 -2.13 35.82 35.88
N ALA A 82 -3.02 35.63 34.92
CA ALA A 82 -3.53 34.33 34.53
C ALA A 82 -3.99 34.34 33.06
N GLU A 83 -4.02 33.17 32.45
CA GLU A 83 -4.47 33.01 31.06
C GLU A 83 -5.82 32.33 31.04
N VAL A 84 -6.74 32.84 30.23
CA VAL A 84 -8.05 32.20 30.00
C VAL A 84 -8.05 31.59 28.60
N TRP A 85 -8.34 30.31 28.54
CA TRP A 85 -8.50 29.56 27.30
C TRP A 85 -9.94 29.17 27.11
N TYR A 86 -10.52 29.50 25.96
CA TYR A 86 -11.82 29.00 25.55
C TYR A 86 -11.63 27.79 24.66
N VAL A 87 -12.29 26.69 24.99
CA VAL A 87 -12.34 25.47 24.19
C VAL A 87 -13.75 25.28 23.67
N ASN A 88 -13.88 25.17 22.36
CA ASN A 88 -15.15 24.93 21.71
C ASN A 88 -15.48 23.43 21.69
N LYS A 89 -16.62 23.07 22.28
CA LYS A 89 -17.09 21.68 22.45
C LYS A 89 -18.15 21.28 21.43
N VAL A 90 -18.46 22.13 20.45
CA VAL A 90 -19.38 21.79 19.35
C VAL A 90 -18.88 20.58 18.56
N HIS A 91 -19.82 19.84 17.97
CA HIS A 91 -19.49 18.81 16.98
C HIS A 91 -19.09 19.50 15.67
N SER A 92 -17.82 19.38 15.28
CA SER A 92 -17.37 19.79 13.95
C SER A 92 -17.42 18.60 13.01
N LEU A 93 -18.39 18.58 12.09
CA LEU A 93 -18.70 17.41 11.26
C LEU A 93 -18.04 17.41 9.87
N ASN A 94 -17.38 18.50 9.48
CA ASN A 94 -16.89 18.72 8.12
C ASN A 94 -15.39 19.08 8.09
N VAL A 95 -14.58 18.29 8.81
CA VAL A 95 -13.12 18.41 8.74
C VAL A 95 -12.62 17.68 7.50
N LYS A 96 -12.35 18.44 6.44
CA LYS A 96 -11.92 17.89 5.14
C LYS A 96 -10.49 17.36 5.19
N TRP A 97 -10.26 16.25 4.50
CA TRP A 97 -8.93 15.68 4.29
C TRP A 97 -8.76 15.19 2.84
N GLY A 98 -7.51 15.08 2.41
CA GLY A 98 -7.20 14.52 1.10
C GLY A 98 -5.71 14.23 0.91
N THR A 99 -5.41 13.25 0.05
CA THR A 99 -4.04 12.90 -0.33
C THR A 99 -3.45 14.01 -1.21
N ARG A 100 -2.37 14.66 -0.75
CA ARG A 100 -1.65 15.67 -1.56
C ARG A 100 -0.92 15.03 -2.74
N THR A 101 -0.13 14.00 -2.43
CA THR A 101 0.60 13.20 -3.42
C THR A 101 -0.22 11.97 -3.79
N PRO A 102 -0.45 11.70 -5.09
CA PRO A 102 -1.10 10.47 -5.51
C PRO A 102 -0.31 9.23 -5.09
N LEU A 103 -1.03 8.21 -4.65
CA LEU A 103 -0.54 6.85 -4.44
C LEU A 103 -0.30 6.18 -5.79
N GLN A 104 0.90 5.66 -6.03
CA GLN A 104 1.15 4.83 -7.22
C GLN A 104 0.86 3.38 -6.88
N LEU A 105 -0.18 2.81 -7.48
CA LEU A 105 -0.61 1.43 -7.25
C LEU A 105 -0.70 0.70 -8.59
N GLN A 106 -0.39 -0.58 -8.60
CA GLN A 106 -0.65 -1.42 -9.77
C GLN A 106 -2.08 -1.97 -9.66
N ASP A 107 -2.91 -1.67 -10.65
CA ASP A 107 -4.27 -2.22 -10.70
C ASP A 107 -4.18 -3.75 -10.90
N PRO A 108 -4.80 -4.56 -10.03
CA PRO A 108 -4.66 -6.02 -10.05
C PRO A 108 -5.36 -6.67 -11.25
N LYS A 109 -6.36 -6.03 -11.83
CA LYS A 109 -7.18 -6.57 -12.94
C LYS A 109 -6.52 -6.28 -14.29
N TYR A 110 -5.99 -5.08 -14.45
CA TYR A 110 -5.41 -4.62 -15.72
C TYR A 110 -3.88 -4.61 -15.73
N GLN A 111 -3.23 -4.84 -14.58
CA GLN A 111 -1.78 -4.88 -14.41
C GLN A 111 -1.08 -3.56 -14.80
N LEU A 112 -1.81 -2.44 -14.73
CA LEU A 112 -1.34 -1.10 -15.09
C LEU A 112 -1.04 -0.30 -13.82
N PHE A 113 0.04 0.47 -13.82
CA PHE A 113 0.31 1.45 -12.76
C PHE A 113 -0.63 2.65 -12.90
N VAL A 114 -1.42 2.90 -11.87
CA VAL A 114 -2.36 4.01 -11.78
C VAL A 114 -2.02 4.89 -10.59
N LYS A 115 -2.18 6.20 -10.77
CA LYS A 115 -2.08 7.17 -9.69
C LYS A 115 -3.45 7.31 -9.03
N VAL A 116 -3.53 7.04 -7.73
CA VAL A 116 -4.76 7.07 -6.95
C VAL A 116 -4.71 8.22 -5.96
N ARG A 117 -5.77 9.01 -5.91
CA ARG A 117 -6.02 10.01 -4.87
C ARG A 117 -7.25 9.61 -4.07
N SER A 118 -7.27 10.03 -2.82
CA SER A 118 -8.44 9.87 -1.97
C SER A 118 -8.69 11.14 -1.17
N PHE A 119 -9.95 11.44 -0.96
CA PHE A 119 -10.40 12.58 -0.17
C PHE A 119 -11.70 12.23 0.56
N GLY A 120 -11.98 13.01 1.59
CA GLY A 120 -13.20 12.87 2.35
C GLY A 120 -13.26 13.90 3.47
N GLN A 121 -14.01 13.54 4.50
CA GLN A 121 -14.20 14.36 5.68
C GLN A 121 -14.33 13.50 6.92
N PHE A 122 -14.05 14.08 8.08
CA PHE A 122 -14.30 13.45 9.35
C PHE A 122 -14.90 14.46 10.34
N GLY A 123 -15.58 13.92 11.34
CA GLY A 123 -16.22 14.68 12.39
C GLY A 123 -15.49 14.51 13.71
N ILE A 124 -15.28 15.60 14.44
CA ILE A 124 -14.68 15.56 15.78
C ILE A 124 -15.48 16.37 16.80
N GLN A 125 -15.20 16.07 18.05
CA GLN A 125 -15.54 16.91 19.19
C GLN A 125 -14.38 16.92 20.17
N ILE A 126 -14.11 18.08 20.77
CA ILE A 126 -13.20 18.13 21.92
C ILE A 126 -13.94 17.62 23.15
N GLU A 127 -13.49 16.52 23.74
CA GLU A 127 -14.13 15.93 24.92
C GLU A 127 -13.40 16.37 26.19
N ASP A 128 -12.07 16.27 26.23
CA ASP A 128 -11.23 16.68 27.35
C ASP A 128 -10.43 17.94 26.99
N ALA A 129 -10.86 19.10 27.51
CA ALA A 129 -10.21 20.38 27.24
C ALA A 129 -8.80 20.48 27.83
N ARG A 130 -8.54 19.88 29.00
CA ARG A 130 -7.23 19.96 29.65
C ARG A 130 -6.21 19.13 28.89
N LYS A 131 -6.59 17.92 28.50
CA LYS A 131 -5.75 17.03 27.68
C LYS A 131 -5.49 17.63 26.29
N PHE A 132 -6.53 18.20 25.67
CA PHE A 132 -6.42 18.89 24.38
C PHE A 132 -5.47 20.09 24.44
N LEU A 133 -5.65 20.99 25.40
CA LEU A 133 -4.80 22.17 25.55
C LEU A 133 -3.35 21.77 25.88
N GLY A 134 -3.17 20.87 26.86
CA GLY A 134 -1.85 20.49 27.36
C GLY A 134 -1.02 19.64 26.41
N LYS A 135 -1.65 18.75 25.64
CA LYS A 135 -0.92 17.83 24.73
C LYS A 135 -0.85 18.30 23.29
N LEU A 136 -1.84 19.06 22.80
CA LEU A 136 -1.96 19.38 21.38
C LEU A 136 -1.82 20.88 21.07
N VAL A 137 -2.51 21.75 21.80
CA VAL A 137 -2.50 23.19 21.51
C VAL A 137 -1.20 23.86 21.94
N GLY A 138 -0.66 23.47 23.11
CA GLY A 138 0.59 24.00 23.62
C GLY A 138 0.55 25.51 23.82
N THR A 139 1.38 26.25 23.09
CA THR A 139 1.52 27.71 23.22
C THR A 139 0.84 28.52 22.10
N LEU A 140 0.11 27.88 21.19
CA LEU A 140 -0.52 28.55 20.05
C LEU A 140 -1.71 29.41 20.50
N PRO A 141 -1.75 30.72 20.23
CA PRO A 141 -2.85 31.57 20.71
C PRO A 141 -4.22 31.17 20.15
N VAL A 142 -4.25 30.51 18.98
CA VAL A 142 -5.45 30.01 18.33
C VAL A 142 -5.15 28.64 17.74
N PHE A 143 -6.05 27.69 17.94
CA PHE A 143 -6.01 26.36 17.34
C PHE A 143 -7.31 26.12 16.56
N ASN A 144 -7.19 26.01 15.24
CA ASN A 144 -8.32 25.90 14.32
C ASN A 144 -8.30 24.57 13.53
N GLN A 145 -9.28 24.41 12.65
CA GLN A 145 -9.43 23.23 11.79
C GLN A 145 -8.21 22.93 10.91
N ASP A 146 -7.58 23.95 10.32
CA ASP A 146 -6.41 23.76 9.46
C ASP A 146 -5.21 23.24 10.26
N THR A 147 -4.98 23.79 11.45
CA THR A 147 -3.90 23.38 12.36
C THR A 147 -4.07 21.93 12.79
N LEU A 148 -5.30 21.53 13.16
CA LEU A 148 -5.64 20.15 13.46
C LEU A 148 -5.27 19.22 12.30
N THR A 149 -5.71 19.58 11.10
CA THR A 149 -5.53 18.75 9.89
C THR A 149 -4.06 18.62 9.52
N GLU A 150 -3.25 19.65 9.74
CA GLU A 150 -1.80 19.60 9.53
C GLU A 150 -1.13 18.64 10.53
N TYR A 151 -1.46 18.72 11.82
CA TYR A 151 -0.83 17.94 12.88
C TYR A 151 -1.11 16.44 12.72
N PHE A 152 -2.35 16.08 12.41
CA PHE A 152 -2.74 14.68 12.23
C PHE A 152 -2.50 14.14 10.82
N ARG A 153 -2.01 14.96 9.88
CA ARG A 153 -1.83 14.55 8.49
C ARG A 153 -1.00 13.27 8.36
N GLY A 154 0.12 13.17 9.07
CA GLY A 154 1.01 12.01 8.96
C GLY A 154 0.29 10.71 9.30
N VAL A 155 -0.39 10.69 10.45
CA VAL A 155 -1.17 9.53 10.93
C VAL A 155 -2.32 9.20 9.97
N LEU A 156 -3.05 10.21 9.51
CA LEU A 156 -4.15 10.01 8.55
C LEU A 156 -3.62 9.40 7.24
N MET A 157 -2.62 10.02 6.62
CA MET A 157 -2.07 9.56 5.34
C MET A 157 -1.49 8.15 5.45
N MET A 158 -0.79 7.82 6.54
CA MET A 158 -0.26 6.49 6.78
C MET A 158 -1.38 5.43 6.77
N ASN A 159 -2.42 5.62 7.58
CA ASN A 159 -3.53 4.66 7.71
C ASN A 159 -4.34 4.56 6.40
N ILE A 160 -4.61 5.69 5.74
CA ILE A 160 -5.30 5.73 4.43
C ILE A 160 -4.50 4.96 3.39
N HIS A 161 -3.20 5.23 3.27
CA HIS A 161 -2.33 4.59 2.29
C HIS A 161 -2.24 3.08 2.52
N GLN A 162 -2.05 2.65 3.77
CA GLN A 162 -1.98 1.23 4.13
C GLN A 162 -3.28 0.52 3.79
N LEU A 163 -4.42 1.09 4.17
CA LEU A 163 -5.71 0.43 3.98
C LEU A 163 -6.11 0.38 2.51
N ILE A 164 -6.00 1.50 1.77
CA ILE A 164 -6.27 1.51 0.33
C ILE A 164 -5.37 0.48 -0.37
N SER A 165 -4.06 0.52 -0.12
CA SER A 165 -3.11 -0.41 -0.75
C SER A 165 -3.45 -1.88 -0.45
N SER A 166 -3.92 -2.20 0.76
CA SER A 166 -4.31 -3.57 1.12
C SER A 166 -5.48 -4.10 0.28
N TYR A 167 -6.45 -3.24 -0.07
CA TYR A 167 -7.59 -3.62 -0.92
C TYR A 167 -7.14 -3.87 -2.37
N PHE A 168 -6.19 -3.08 -2.88
CA PHE A 168 -5.61 -3.28 -4.21
C PHE A 168 -4.75 -4.55 -4.29
N VAL A 169 -3.81 -4.73 -3.34
CA VAL A 169 -2.78 -5.77 -3.42
C VAL A 169 -3.31 -7.11 -2.91
N HIS A 170 -3.90 -7.14 -1.71
CA HIS A 170 -4.29 -8.41 -1.08
C HIS A 170 -5.67 -8.87 -1.52
N ARG A 171 -6.64 -7.95 -1.60
CA ARG A 171 -8.01 -8.28 -2.05
C ARG A 171 -8.18 -8.27 -3.58
N LYS A 172 -7.16 -7.83 -4.31
CA LYS A 172 -7.15 -7.74 -5.78
C LYS A 172 -8.34 -6.95 -6.34
N ILE A 173 -8.76 -5.90 -5.65
CA ILE A 173 -9.86 -5.03 -6.07
C ILE A 173 -9.32 -3.97 -7.04
N SER A 174 -9.97 -3.84 -8.20
CA SER A 174 -9.61 -2.82 -9.20
C SER A 174 -10.01 -1.41 -8.74
N ILE A 175 -9.30 -0.39 -9.22
CA ILE A 175 -9.67 1.01 -9.00
C ILE A 175 -11.09 1.34 -9.45
N LEU A 176 -11.63 0.62 -10.44
CA LEU A 176 -13.00 0.83 -10.93
C LEU A 176 -14.06 0.27 -9.96
N GLU A 177 -13.66 -0.64 -9.08
CA GLU A 177 -14.54 -1.36 -8.17
C GLU A 177 -14.38 -0.89 -6.71
N ILE A 178 -13.30 -0.14 -6.40
CA ILE A 178 -12.99 0.26 -5.02
C ILE A 178 -14.06 1.14 -4.39
N ASN A 179 -14.81 1.92 -5.18
CA ASN A 179 -15.89 2.76 -4.67
C ASN A 179 -16.99 1.94 -3.97
N ALA A 180 -17.17 0.66 -4.34
CA ALA A 180 -18.10 -0.23 -3.65
C ALA A 180 -17.68 -0.57 -2.21
N TYR A 181 -16.40 -0.35 -1.86
CA TYR A 181 -15.82 -0.68 -0.56
C TYR A 181 -15.51 0.57 0.29
N ILE A 182 -15.89 1.77 -0.17
CA ILE A 182 -15.63 3.02 0.54
C ILE A 182 -16.17 3.00 1.96
N SER A 183 -17.35 2.42 2.20
CA SER A 183 -17.95 2.30 3.53
C SER A 183 -17.07 1.49 4.48
N ASP A 184 -16.61 0.32 4.03
CA ASP A 184 -15.73 -0.55 4.82
C ASP A 184 -14.37 0.12 5.07
N ILE A 185 -13.81 0.79 4.05
CA ILE A 185 -12.55 1.51 4.16
C ILE A 185 -12.69 2.63 5.21
N SER A 186 -13.78 3.39 5.13
CA SER A 186 -14.07 4.49 6.07
C SER A 186 -14.15 3.99 7.51
N LYS A 187 -14.87 2.88 7.74
CA LYS A 187 -15.02 2.28 9.06
C LYS A 187 -13.69 1.80 9.64
N HIS A 188 -12.89 1.08 8.86
CA HIS A 188 -11.59 0.60 9.33
C HIS A 188 -10.61 1.75 9.61
N ILE A 189 -10.58 2.81 8.79
CA ILE A 189 -9.76 3.99 9.08
C ILE A 189 -10.23 4.65 10.39
N GLN A 190 -11.53 4.77 10.59
CA GLN A 190 -12.08 5.31 11.83
C GLN A 190 -11.60 4.53 13.06
N GLU A 191 -11.67 3.20 13.03
CA GLU A 191 -11.25 2.32 14.12
C GLU A 191 -9.75 2.47 14.44
N LEU A 192 -8.91 2.65 13.42
CA LEU A 192 -7.46 2.85 13.60
C LEU A 192 -7.09 4.24 14.11
N VAL A 193 -7.82 5.27 13.67
CA VAL A 193 -7.49 6.68 13.96
C VAL A 193 -8.12 7.18 15.25
N ALA A 194 -9.31 6.69 15.61
CA ALA A 194 -10.03 7.07 16.84
C ALA A 194 -9.16 7.04 18.11
N PRO A 195 -8.42 5.96 18.44
CA PRO A 195 -7.63 5.91 19.67
C PRO A 195 -6.53 6.98 19.69
N VAL A 196 -5.94 7.29 18.53
CA VAL A 196 -4.91 8.34 18.43
C VAL A 196 -5.51 9.69 18.78
N PHE A 197 -6.70 10.01 18.29
CA PHE A 197 -7.38 11.28 18.62
C PHE A 197 -7.73 11.37 20.12
N GLU A 198 -8.16 10.25 20.71
CA GLU A 198 -8.54 10.15 22.12
C GLU A 198 -7.36 10.42 23.07
N GLU A 199 -6.13 10.06 22.67
CA GLU A 199 -4.90 10.39 23.41
C GLU A 199 -4.68 11.90 23.60
N TYR A 200 -5.24 12.71 22.70
CA TYR A 200 -5.21 14.18 22.72
C TYR A 200 -6.52 14.82 23.20
N GLY A 201 -7.46 14.03 23.72
CA GLY A 201 -8.73 14.55 24.26
C GLY A 201 -9.76 14.88 23.18
N ILE A 202 -9.58 14.35 21.97
CA ILE A 202 -10.48 14.56 20.84
C ILE A 202 -11.25 13.26 20.60
N ARG A 203 -12.57 13.36 20.54
CA ARG A 203 -13.44 12.27 20.13
C ARG A 203 -13.67 12.33 18.62
N LEU A 204 -13.33 11.24 17.93
CA LEU A 204 -13.68 11.05 16.53
C LEU A 204 -15.14 10.57 16.44
N LEU A 205 -16.01 11.36 15.82
CA LEU A 205 -17.44 11.08 15.70
C LEU A 205 -17.76 10.18 14.50
N ASN A 206 -17.14 10.50 13.36
CA ASN A 206 -17.25 9.75 12.12
C ASN A 206 -16.01 9.98 11.27
N PHE A 207 -15.75 9.07 10.35
CA PHE A 207 -14.75 9.23 9.31
C PHE A 207 -15.33 8.73 7.99
N TYR A 208 -15.27 9.56 6.95
CA TYR A 208 -15.77 9.23 5.62
C TYR A 208 -14.68 9.43 4.58
N VAL A 209 -14.51 8.42 3.74
CA VAL A 209 -13.88 8.54 2.43
C VAL A 209 -14.98 8.88 1.44
N ASP A 210 -14.92 10.03 0.78
CA ASP A 210 -15.95 10.41 -0.20
C ASP A 210 -15.63 9.80 -1.57
N SER A 211 -14.35 9.72 -1.92
CA SER A 211 -13.91 9.16 -3.19
C SER A 211 -12.51 8.59 -3.13
N VAL A 212 -12.29 7.56 -3.94
CA VAL A 212 -10.98 7.08 -4.35
C VAL A 212 -10.95 7.10 -5.87
N ASN A 213 -10.15 7.99 -6.45
CA ASN A 213 -10.15 8.23 -7.88
C ASN A 213 -8.75 8.35 -8.47
N THR A 214 -8.68 8.35 -9.78
CA THR A 214 -7.46 8.59 -10.55
C THR A 214 -7.51 9.99 -11.15
N PRO A 215 -6.43 10.77 -11.09
CA PRO A 215 -6.35 12.04 -11.81
C PRO A 215 -6.67 11.86 -13.30
N GLU A 216 -7.50 12.72 -13.88
CA GLU A 216 -7.95 12.59 -15.28
C GLU A 216 -6.83 12.83 -16.30
N ASP A 217 -5.79 13.55 -15.89
CA ASP A 217 -4.58 13.84 -16.65
C ASP A 217 -3.58 12.67 -16.67
N ASP A 218 -3.85 11.58 -15.96
CA ASP A 218 -2.95 10.43 -15.90
C ASP A 218 -3.00 9.60 -17.21
N PRO A 219 -1.89 9.49 -17.97
CA PRO A 219 -1.88 8.79 -19.27
C PRO A 219 -2.25 7.30 -19.18
N ALA A 220 -1.93 6.64 -18.07
CA ALA A 220 -2.30 5.24 -17.86
C ALA A 220 -3.81 5.07 -17.70
N THR A 221 -4.44 5.99 -16.97
CA THR A 221 -5.90 6.05 -16.79
C THR A 221 -6.61 6.32 -18.13
N GLN A 222 -6.11 7.26 -18.94
CA GLN A 222 -6.67 7.54 -20.26
C GLN A 222 -6.63 6.31 -21.17
N ARG A 223 -5.46 5.65 -21.26
CA ARG A 223 -5.29 4.40 -22.02
C ARG A 223 -6.21 3.29 -21.53
N LEU A 224 -6.39 3.16 -20.21
CA LEU A 224 -7.30 2.17 -19.64
C LEU A 224 -8.75 2.43 -20.07
N ARG A 225 -9.21 3.68 -20.00
CA ARG A 225 -10.57 4.06 -20.44
C ARG A 225 -10.77 3.79 -21.93
N GLU A 226 -9.82 4.17 -22.77
CA GLU A 226 -9.86 3.91 -24.21
C GLU A 226 -9.90 2.41 -24.52
N ALA A 227 -9.05 1.60 -23.88
CA ALA A 227 -9.04 0.16 -24.06
C ALA A 227 -10.35 -0.50 -23.63
N LEU A 228 -10.95 -0.02 -22.53
CA LEU A 228 -12.25 -0.50 -22.04
C LEU A 228 -13.39 -0.10 -22.98
N ALA A 229 -13.38 1.13 -23.49
CA ALA A 229 -14.36 1.60 -24.48
C ALA A 229 -14.27 0.77 -25.77
N LYS A 230 -13.05 0.56 -26.29
CA LYS A 230 -12.81 -0.27 -27.47
C LYS A 230 -13.25 -1.72 -27.26
N ARG A 231 -12.99 -2.29 -26.09
CA ARG A 231 -13.49 -3.64 -25.74
C ARG A 231 -15.02 -3.70 -25.68
N ALA A 232 -15.66 -2.67 -25.13
CA ALA A 232 -17.12 -2.59 -25.10
C ALA A 232 -17.71 -2.47 -26.51
N GLU A 233 -17.12 -1.65 -27.38
CA GLU A 233 -17.50 -1.50 -28.79
C GLU A 233 -17.40 -2.83 -29.55
N MET A 234 -16.26 -3.52 -29.42
CA MET A 234 -16.06 -4.86 -29.98
C MET A 234 -17.14 -5.85 -29.50
N ASN A 235 -17.51 -5.81 -28.22
CA ASN A 235 -18.54 -6.67 -27.66
C ASN A 235 -19.96 -6.33 -28.15
N ILE A 236 -20.28 -5.04 -28.33
CA ILE A 236 -21.61 -4.58 -28.78
C ILE A 236 -21.82 -4.91 -30.25
N ILE A 237 -20.82 -4.62 -31.08
CA ILE A 237 -20.91 -4.77 -32.54
C ILE A 237 -20.60 -6.23 -32.95
N GLY A 238 -19.88 -6.98 -32.11
CA GLY A 238 -19.65 -8.41 -32.29
C GLY A 238 -18.44 -8.76 -33.15
N PHE A 239 -17.42 -7.88 -33.21
CA PHE A 239 -16.18 -8.15 -33.92
C PHE A 239 -14.98 -8.28 -32.97
N THR A 240 -13.98 -9.05 -33.38
CA THR A 240 -12.72 -9.24 -32.67
C THR A 240 -11.67 -8.23 -33.13
N TYR A 241 -10.65 -7.99 -32.30
CA TYR A 241 -9.51 -7.12 -32.67
C TYR A 241 -8.83 -7.52 -33.98
N GLN A 242 -8.72 -8.83 -34.24
CA GLN A 242 -8.16 -9.34 -35.49
C GLN A 242 -9.02 -8.96 -36.70
N GLN A 243 -10.34 -9.12 -36.59
CA GLN A 243 -11.29 -8.73 -37.63
C GLN A 243 -11.25 -7.22 -37.90
N GLU A 244 -11.24 -6.39 -36.85
CA GLU A 244 -11.12 -4.93 -36.96
C GLU A 244 -9.86 -4.53 -37.74
N ARG A 245 -8.70 -5.06 -37.35
CA ARG A 245 -7.43 -4.80 -38.05
C ARG A 245 -7.47 -5.27 -39.51
N THR A 246 -8.12 -6.39 -39.81
CA THR A 246 -8.32 -6.84 -41.20
C THR A 246 -9.17 -5.83 -41.97
N PHE A 247 -10.29 -5.36 -41.42
CA PHE A 247 -11.14 -4.36 -42.08
C PHE A 247 -10.44 -3.01 -42.25
N ASP A 248 -9.70 -2.54 -41.25
CA ASP A 248 -8.91 -1.31 -41.31
C ASP A 248 -7.85 -1.38 -42.41
N THR A 249 -7.08 -2.47 -42.47
CA THR A 249 -6.05 -2.65 -43.51
C THR A 249 -6.65 -2.71 -44.91
N LEU A 250 -7.79 -3.39 -45.09
CA LEU A 250 -8.52 -3.40 -46.36
C LEU A 250 -9.03 -1.99 -46.73
N GLY A 251 -9.52 -1.23 -45.74
CA GLY A 251 -9.98 0.15 -45.93
C GLY A 251 -8.85 1.12 -46.29
N GLU A 252 -7.68 1.01 -45.64
CA GLU A 252 -6.49 1.81 -45.94
C GLU A 252 -5.94 1.51 -47.33
N VAL A 253 -5.89 0.23 -47.72
CA VAL A 253 -5.49 -0.19 -49.07
C VAL A 253 -6.48 0.30 -50.13
N ALA A 254 -7.78 0.32 -49.83
CA ALA A 254 -8.80 0.86 -50.73
C ALA A 254 -8.76 2.39 -50.86
N ARG A 255 -8.31 3.11 -49.82
CA ARG A 255 -8.20 4.59 -49.80
C ARG A 255 -6.90 5.11 -50.39
N ASN A 256 -5.80 4.35 -50.30
CA ASN A 256 -4.54 4.70 -50.96
C ASN A 256 -4.60 4.34 -52.45
N ASP A 257 -5.01 5.31 -53.27
CA ASP A 257 -5.06 5.20 -54.73
C ASP A 257 -3.67 5.25 -55.41
N SER A 258 -2.58 5.12 -54.64
CA SER A 258 -1.21 5.13 -55.15
C SER A 258 -0.75 3.76 -55.62
N GLY A 259 -1.22 3.37 -56.82
CA GLY A 259 -0.46 2.53 -57.75
C GLY A 259 -0.41 1.02 -57.52
N VAL A 260 -0.86 0.49 -56.37
CA VAL A 260 -0.90 -0.97 -56.10
C VAL A 260 -2.25 -1.59 -56.47
N LYS A 261 -3.00 -0.96 -57.39
CA LYS A 261 -4.30 -1.46 -57.87
C LYS A 261 -4.19 -2.60 -58.90
N SER A 262 -3.02 -2.81 -59.51
CA SER A 262 -2.89 -3.76 -60.62
C SER A 262 -2.49 -5.18 -60.20
N ASP A 263 -1.58 -5.33 -59.23
CA ASP A 263 -0.91 -6.63 -59.02
C ASP A 263 -1.48 -7.46 -57.87
N LEU A 264 -2.03 -6.81 -56.83
CA LEU A 264 -2.58 -7.53 -55.67
C LEU A 264 -4.08 -7.83 -55.80
N MET A 265 -4.81 -7.00 -56.54
CA MET A 265 -6.25 -7.20 -56.78
C MET A 265 -6.53 -8.35 -57.76
N GLY A 266 -5.57 -8.68 -58.64
CA GLY A 266 -5.61 -9.85 -59.52
C GLY A 266 -5.30 -11.19 -58.83
N ALA A 267 -4.61 -11.17 -57.68
CA ALA A 267 -4.20 -12.38 -56.97
C ALA A 267 -5.05 -12.67 -55.70
N GLY A 268 -5.61 -11.64 -55.05
CA GLY A 268 -6.31 -11.79 -53.76
C GLY A 268 -7.81 -12.09 -53.85
N ILE A 269 -8.49 -11.69 -54.93
CA ILE A 269 -9.94 -11.92 -55.12
C ILE A 269 -10.21 -13.24 -55.87
N GLY A 270 -9.23 -13.77 -56.61
CA GLY A 270 -9.33 -15.02 -57.35
C GLY A 270 -9.32 -16.31 -56.51
N LEU A 271 -9.06 -16.22 -55.20
CA LEU A 271 -9.04 -17.38 -54.28
C LEU A 271 -10.37 -17.58 -53.53
N GLY A 272 -11.32 -16.64 -53.62
CA GLY A 272 -12.61 -16.73 -52.93
C GLY A 272 -13.77 -17.30 -53.77
N MET A 273 -13.63 -17.36 -55.10
CA MET A 273 -14.69 -17.80 -56.03
C MET A 273 -14.07 -18.40 -57.29
N GLY A 274 -13.91 -19.72 -57.36
CA GLY A 274 -13.38 -20.33 -58.57
C GLY A 274 -13.05 -21.82 -58.44
N TYR A 275 -14.08 -22.66 -58.32
CA TYR A 275 -13.94 -24.06 -58.66
C TYR A 275 -13.60 -24.16 -60.16
N GLY A 276 -12.39 -24.61 -60.47
CA GLY A 276 -11.98 -25.00 -61.81
C GLY A 276 -10.84 -24.16 -62.36
N VAL A 277 -9.66 -24.77 -62.47
CA VAL A 277 -8.78 -24.84 -63.66
C VAL A 277 -7.43 -25.38 -63.16
N GLY A 278 -7.34 -26.71 -63.12
CA GLY A 278 -6.14 -27.47 -62.74
C GLY A 278 -5.14 -27.69 -63.88
N GLY A 279 -4.89 -26.67 -64.71
CA GLY A 279 -4.15 -26.87 -65.97
C GLY A 279 -2.81 -26.13 -66.14
N ALA A 280 -2.58 -25.02 -65.44
CA ALA A 280 -1.54 -24.06 -65.85
C ALA A 280 -0.37 -23.87 -64.88
N VAL A 281 -0.34 -24.56 -63.73
CA VAL A 281 0.65 -24.30 -62.65
C VAL A 281 1.88 -25.24 -62.71
N GLY A 282 1.81 -26.35 -63.46
CA GLY A 282 2.89 -27.35 -63.50
C GLY A 282 4.17 -26.91 -64.21
N GLY A 283 4.09 -25.98 -65.17
CA GLY A 283 5.24 -25.57 -65.99
C GLY A 283 6.17 -24.56 -65.33
N VAL A 284 5.62 -23.66 -64.50
CA VAL A 284 6.39 -22.57 -63.87
C VAL A 284 7.08 -23.03 -62.58
N MET A 285 6.57 -24.09 -61.94
CA MET A 285 7.11 -24.62 -60.68
C MET A 285 8.40 -25.44 -60.85
N THR A 286 8.71 -25.91 -62.06
CA THR A 286 9.95 -26.67 -62.33
C THR A 286 11.16 -25.76 -62.58
N GLN A 287 10.93 -24.48 -62.93
CA GLN A 287 11.99 -23.52 -63.25
C GLN A 287 12.35 -22.59 -62.08
N MET A 288 11.56 -22.56 -61.00
CA MET A 288 11.90 -21.88 -59.73
C MET A 288 12.54 -22.80 -58.67
N ALA A 289 12.84 -24.05 -59.02
CA ALA A 289 13.50 -25.01 -58.12
C ALA A 289 15.05 -24.91 -58.12
N GLY A 290 15.63 -23.99 -58.90
CA GLY A 290 17.08 -23.83 -59.05
C GLY A 290 17.74 -22.67 -58.29
N GLU A 291 16.96 -21.76 -57.69
CA GLU A 291 17.47 -20.46 -57.18
C GLU A 291 16.87 -20.09 -55.80
N LEU A 292 16.71 -21.06 -54.91
CA LEU A 292 16.44 -20.80 -53.49
C LEU A 292 17.39 -21.64 -52.64
N ARG A 293 18.57 -21.08 -52.37
CA ARG A 293 19.37 -21.45 -51.21
C ARG A 293 18.55 -21.09 -49.97
N VAL A 294 17.98 -22.11 -49.34
CA VAL A 294 17.35 -21.99 -48.03
C VAL A 294 18.47 -21.95 -47.00
N ASP A 295 18.86 -20.77 -46.55
CA ASP A 295 19.64 -20.64 -45.33
C ASP A 295 18.77 -21.12 -44.16
N ALA A 296 19.11 -22.29 -43.62
CA ALA A 296 18.41 -22.94 -42.54
C ALA A 296 18.49 -22.10 -41.25
N HIS A 297 17.34 -21.61 -40.77
CA HIS A 297 17.19 -20.90 -39.50
C HIS A 297 16.67 -21.87 -38.42
N ASP A 298 17.56 -22.48 -37.64
CA ASP A 298 17.20 -23.57 -36.69
C ASP A 298 17.26 -23.20 -35.19
N LYS A 299 17.55 -21.94 -34.80
CA LYS A 299 17.57 -21.56 -33.38
C LYS A 299 16.32 -20.82 -32.95
N VAL A 300 15.43 -21.49 -32.23
CA VAL A 300 14.23 -20.90 -31.63
C VAL A 300 14.56 -20.32 -30.26
N CYS A 301 14.23 -19.05 -30.04
CA CYS A 301 14.48 -18.38 -28.77
C CYS A 301 13.56 -18.92 -27.66
N PRO A 302 14.09 -19.39 -26.52
CA PRO A 302 13.28 -19.98 -25.45
C PRO A 302 12.38 -18.98 -24.71
N LYS A 303 12.65 -17.67 -24.85
CA LYS A 303 11.88 -16.62 -24.18
C LYS A 303 10.69 -16.10 -25.01
N CYS A 304 10.84 -16.04 -26.33
CA CYS A 304 9.86 -15.41 -27.21
C CYS A 304 9.46 -16.26 -28.42
N ASN A 305 9.98 -17.48 -28.53
CA ASN A 305 9.74 -18.45 -29.61
C ASN A 305 9.99 -17.94 -31.04
N ARG A 306 10.78 -16.87 -31.20
CA ARG A 306 11.19 -16.38 -32.52
C ARG A 306 12.36 -17.21 -33.07
N GLY A 307 12.31 -17.54 -34.37
CA GLY A 307 13.41 -18.18 -35.09
C GLY A 307 14.55 -17.20 -35.37
N ASN A 308 15.79 -17.65 -35.16
CA ASN A 308 17.02 -16.88 -35.38
C ASN A 308 17.98 -17.70 -36.24
N GLN A 309 18.92 -17.01 -36.89
CA GLN A 309 19.97 -17.66 -37.68
C GLN A 309 20.81 -18.61 -36.82
N ARG A 310 21.34 -19.69 -37.42
CA ARG A 310 22.04 -20.77 -36.71
C ARG A 310 23.24 -20.27 -35.87
N ASP A 311 23.90 -19.20 -36.31
CA ASP A 311 25.06 -18.56 -35.70
C ASP A 311 24.71 -17.35 -34.81
N ALA A 312 23.44 -16.98 -34.67
CA ALA A 312 23.01 -15.87 -33.84
C ALA A 312 23.34 -16.12 -32.36
N SER A 313 24.17 -15.25 -31.77
CA SER A 313 24.55 -15.29 -30.35
C SER A 313 23.49 -14.65 -29.43
N PHE A 314 22.61 -13.82 -29.99
CA PHE A 314 21.51 -13.15 -29.30
C PHE A 314 20.26 -13.20 -30.17
N CYS A 315 19.09 -13.27 -29.52
CA CYS A 315 17.81 -13.26 -30.20
C CYS A 315 17.53 -11.88 -30.77
N THR A 316 17.26 -11.81 -32.07
CA THR A 316 17.00 -10.56 -32.80
C THR A 316 15.66 -9.91 -32.44
N GLY A 317 14.76 -10.64 -31.76
CA GLY A 317 13.47 -10.11 -31.31
C GLY A 317 13.46 -9.54 -29.90
N CYS A 318 14.20 -10.13 -28.96
CA CYS A 318 14.12 -9.77 -27.53
C CYS A 318 15.48 -9.63 -26.82
N GLY A 319 16.59 -9.72 -27.55
CA GLY A 319 17.95 -9.53 -27.02
C GLY A 319 18.46 -10.64 -26.09
N THR A 320 17.71 -11.72 -25.91
CA THR A 320 18.11 -12.84 -25.02
C THR A 320 19.23 -13.64 -25.66
N SER A 321 20.29 -13.96 -24.91
CA SER A 321 21.40 -14.75 -25.42
C SER A 321 20.94 -16.15 -25.85
N LEU A 322 21.39 -16.58 -27.02
CA LEU A 322 21.14 -17.90 -27.62
C LEU A 322 22.41 -18.77 -27.62
N ALA A 323 23.46 -18.29 -26.95
CA ALA A 323 24.63 -19.11 -26.66
C ALA A 323 24.20 -20.22 -25.69
N VAL A 324 24.08 -21.44 -26.20
CA VAL A 324 24.12 -22.64 -25.36
C VAL A 324 25.43 -22.55 -24.59
N SER A 325 25.36 -22.51 -23.27
CA SER A 325 26.50 -22.64 -22.38
C SER A 325 27.13 -24.01 -22.59
N GLY A 326 27.93 -24.15 -23.64
CA GLY A 326 28.93 -25.20 -23.80
C GLY A 326 30.06 -24.94 -22.83
N GLY A 327 29.77 -25.06 -21.53
CA GLY A 327 30.78 -25.26 -20.51
C GLY A 327 31.15 -26.72 -20.52
N THR A 328 32.36 -27.03 -20.94
CA THR A 328 33.02 -28.31 -20.66
C THR A 328 33.25 -28.41 -19.16
N ASP A 329 32.24 -28.85 -18.43
CA ASP A 329 32.43 -29.45 -17.12
C ASP A 329 31.63 -30.75 -17.11
N LYS A 330 32.31 -31.85 -16.81
CA LYS A 330 31.64 -33.10 -16.46
C LYS A 330 30.56 -32.76 -15.42
N PRO A 331 29.31 -33.27 -15.55
CA PRO A 331 28.33 -33.06 -14.49
C PRO A 331 28.95 -33.57 -13.20
N VAL A 332 29.12 -32.68 -12.23
CA VAL A 332 29.56 -33.09 -10.89
C VAL A 332 28.43 -33.96 -10.36
N GLU A 333 28.64 -35.28 -10.37
CA GLU A 333 27.68 -36.26 -9.89
C GLU A 333 27.65 -36.26 -8.36
N VAL A 334 26.46 -36.42 -7.80
CA VAL A 334 26.22 -36.55 -6.36
C VAL A 334 25.50 -37.87 -6.12
N LYS A 335 25.75 -38.48 -4.96
CA LYS A 335 25.07 -39.70 -4.52
C LYS A 335 23.75 -39.33 -3.84
N CYS A 336 22.64 -39.88 -4.29
CA CYS A 336 21.34 -39.72 -3.62
C CYS A 336 21.39 -40.35 -2.22
N GLN A 337 20.91 -39.66 -1.19
CA GLN A 337 20.91 -40.23 0.18
C GLN A 337 19.87 -41.35 0.33
N ALA A 338 18.78 -41.31 -0.43
CA ALA A 338 17.64 -42.20 -0.27
C ALA A 338 17.86 -43.57 -0.93
N CYS A 339 18.44 -43.59 -2.13
CA CYS A 339 18.66 -44.83 -2.88
C CYS A 339 20.14 -45.18 -3.11
N GLY A 340 21.06 -44.23 -2.92
CA GLY A 340 22.49 -44.46 -3.12
C GLY A 340 23.00 -44.27 -4.55
N GLU A 341 22.11 -43.94 -5.49
CA GLU A 341 22.45 -43.88 -6.91
C GLU A 341 23.00 -42.52 -7.31
N GLN A 342 23.89 -42.49 -8.32
CA GLN A 342 24.51 -41.27 -8.81
C GLN A 342 23.51 -40.44 -9.61
N MET A 343 23.47 -39.14 -9.35
CA MET A 343 22.60 -38.20 -10.04
C MET A 343 23.32 -36.88 -10.35
N PRO A 344 22.94 -36.17 -11.44
CA PRO A 344 23.49 -34.86 -11.74
C PRO A 344 23.01 -33.82 -10.73
N ARG A 345 23.88 -32.90 -10.28
CA ARG A 345 23.50 -31.77 -9.40
C ARG A 345 22.45 -30.81 -9.97
N THR A 346 22.12 -30.93 -11.26
CA THR A 346 21.12 -30.09 -11.94
C THR A 346 19.69 -30.60 -11.79
N THR A 347 19.49 -31.82 -11.26
CA THR A 347 18.15 -32.39 -11.08
C THR A 347 17.50 -31.93 -9.78
N LYS A 348 16.19 -31.64 -9.81
CA LYS A 348 15.40 -31.29 -8.62
C LYS A 348 14.97 -32.51 -7.79
N PHE A 349 14.89 -33.67 -8.43
CA PHE A 349 14.50 -34.94 -7.82
C PHE A 349 15.44 -36.03 -8.34
N CYS A 350 15.71 -37.03 -7.51
CA CYS A 350 16.48 -38.20 -7.92
C CYS A 350 15.73 -38.93 -9.06
N PRO A 351 16.37 -39.16 -10.23
CA PRO A 351 15.73 -39.85 -11.35
C PRO A 351 15.48 -41.35 -11.09
N HIS A 352 16.08 -41.92 -10.04
CA HIS A 352 15.95 -43.34 -9.71
C HIS A 352 14.85 -43.63 -8.68
N CYS A 353 14.75 -42.82 -7.62
CA CYS A 353 13.80 -43.05 -6.53
C CYS A 353 12.76 -41.94 -6.33
N GLY A 354 12.91 -40.79 -7.00
CA GLY A 354 11.98 -39.66 -6.90
C GLY A 354 12.14 -38.78 -5.66
N ASP A 355 13.13 -39.04 -4.80
CA ASP A 355 13.38 -38.21 -3.61
C ASP A 355 13.80 -36.78 -4.01
N PRO A 356 13.30 -35.71 -3.34
CA PRO A 356 13.73 -34.35 -3.60
C PRO A 356 15.20 -34.14 -3.29
N TYR A 357 15.93 -33.54 -4.24
CA TYR A 357 17.34 -33.25 -4.06
C TYR A 357 17.53 -32.04 -3.15
N ASN A 358 18.14 -32.22 -1.98
CA ASN A 358 18.43 -31.15 -1.02
C ASN A 358 19.94 -30.89 -0.92
N PRO A 359 20.50 -30.08 -1.84
CA PRO A 359 21.93 -29.86 -1.93
C PRO A 359 22.48 -29.10 -0.74
N CYS A 360 23.59 -29.58 -0.17
CA CYS A 360 24.41 -28.78 0.71
C CYS A 360 24.98 -27.57 -0.05
N PRO A 361 24.89 -26.34 0.49
CA PRO A 361 25.38 -25.14 -0.19
C PRO A 361 26.90 -25.09 -0.37
N GLU A 362 27.66 -25.88 0.40
CA GLU A 362 29.13 -25.94 0.27
C GLU A 362 29.61 -27.12 -0.56
N CYS A 363 29.30 -28.36 -0.14
CA CYS A 363 29.84 -29.54 -0.81
C CYS A 363 28.93 -30.07 -1.91
N GLY A 364 27.65 -29.69 -1.93
CA GLY A 364 26.65 -30.20 -2.87
C GLY A 364 26.28 -31.66 -2.67
N ALA A 365 26.48 -32.23 -1.48
CA ALA A 365 25.93 -33.52 -1.10
C ALA A 365 24.42 -33.44 -0.92
N ASP A 366 23.69 -34.53 -1.18
CA ASP A 366 22.25 -34.66 -0.94
C ASP A 366 21.95 -34.92 0.55
N ASN A 367 20.88 -34.35 1.10
CA ASN A 367 20.55 -34.41 2.52
C ASN A 367 19.05 -34.66 2.79
N PRO A 368 18.68 -35.24 3.93
CA PRO A 368 17.28 -35.36 4.34
C PRO A 368 16.57 -33.99 4.50
N PRO A 369 15.23 -33.91 4.30
CA PRO A 369 14.47 -32.66 4.27
C PRO A 369 14.41 -31.83 5.57
N ASP A 370 14.90 -32.37 6.70
CA ASP A 370 14.94 -31.67 8.01
C ASP A 370 16.32 -31.75 8.68
N GLN A 371 17.36 -32.02 7.89
CA GLN A 371 18.70 -32.24 8.42
C GLN A 371 19.36 -30.89 8.77
N GLY A 372 19.65 -30.62 10.04
CA GLY A 372 20.24 -29.34 10.47
C GLY A 372 21.70 -29.09 10.02
N ALA A 373 22.44 -30.15 9.70
CA ALA A 373 23.82 -30.07 9.22
C ALA A 373 24.14 -31.17 8.21
N CYS A 374 24.90 -30.82 7.16
CA CYS A 374 25.22 -31.71 6.05
C CYS A 374 25.91 -32.99 6.52
N ILE A 375 25.45 -34.13 6.00
CA ILE A 375 25.95 -35.45 6.39
C ILE A 375 27.40 -35.71 5.95
N GLU A 376 27.88 -35.02 4.91
CA GLU A 376 29.25 -35.20 4.42
C GLU A 376 30.23 -34.17 4.97
N CYS A 377 29.90 -32.87 4.93
CA CYS A 377 30.85 -31.81 5.33
C CYS A 377 30.52 -31.13 6.67
N GLY A 378 29.40 -31.48 7.32
CA GLY A 378 28.98 -30.89 8.60
C GLY A 378 28.45 -29.45 8.52
N GLN A 379 28.34 -28.88 7.32
CA GLN A 379 27.87 -27.50 7.14
C GLN A 379 26.40 -27.34 7.51
N ALA A 380 26.06 -26.25 8.21
CA ALA A 380 24.68 -25.94 8.58
C ALA A 380 23.77 -25.84 7.35
N MET A 381 22.70 -26.63 7.31
CA MET A 381 21.74 -26.62 6.20
C MET A 381 20.72 -25.49 6.38
N PRO A 382 20.22 -24.91 5.28
CA PRO A 382 19.09 -24.00 5.32
C PRO A 382 17.81 -24.74 5.75
N VAL A 383 17.01 -24.11 6.61
CA VAL A 383 15.70 -24.60 7.03
C VAL A 383 14.61 -23.66 6.52
N PRO A 384 13.46 -24.17 6.07
CA PRO A 384 12.36 -23.32 5.63
C PRO A 384 11.78 -22.52 6.80
N CYS A 385 11.51 -21.24 6.58
CA CYS A 385 10.82 -20.40 7.58
C CYS A 385 9.41 -20.95 7.83
N HIS A 386 9.02 -21.09 9.11
CA HIS A 386 7.69 -21.58 9.49
C HIS A 386 6.55 -20.64 9.04
N HIS A 387 6.83 -19.35 8.88
CA HIS A 387 5.83 -18.36 8.50
C HIS A 387 5.74 -18.14 6.98
N CYS A 388 6.88 -17.94 6.29
CA CYS A 388 6.88 -17.62 4.86
C CYS A 388 7.40 -18.74 3.94
N GLY A 389 7.94 -19.83 4.48
CA GLY A 389 8.49 -20.95 3.69
C GLY A 389 9.85 -20.69 3.04
N GLU A 390 10.39 -19.46 3.13
CA GLU A 390 11.68 -19.11 2.53
C GLU A 390 12.85 -19.79 3.25
N SER A 391 13.89 -20.19 2.51
CA SER A 391 15.04 -20.88 3.08
C SER A 391 15.88 -19.93 3.94
N VAL A 392 15.96 -20.22 5.24
CA VAL A 392 16.71 -19.43 6.22
C VAL A 392 17.87 -20.24 6.78
N SER A 393 18.97 -19.57 7.15
CA SER A 393 20.05 -20.24 7.87
C SER A 393 19.53 -20.80 9.19
N SER A 394 19.82 -22.06 9.50
CA SER A 394 19.50 -22.68 10.79
C SER A 394 20.12 -21.99 12.02
N LYS A 395 21.10 -21.08 11.82
CA LYS A 395 21.69 -20.26 12.88
C LYS A 395 21.06 -18.87 13.03
N SER A 396 20.18 -18.47 12.10
CA SER A 396 19.53 -17.16 12.18
C SER A 396 18.44 -17.17 13.26
N LYS A 397 18.36 -16.10 14.06
CA LYS A 397 17.31 -15.92 15.09
C LYS A 397 16.01 -15.32 14.52
N PHE A 398 16.11 -14.69 13.36
CA PHE A 398 15.00 -14.04 12.66
C PHE A 398 15.08 -14.36 11.18
N CYS A 399 13.93 -14.48 10.53
CA CYS A 399 13.85 -14.61 9.08
C CYS A 399 14.17 -13.25 8.43
N PRO A 400 15.20 -13.14 7.58
CA PRO A 400 15.55 -11.90 6.90
C PRO A 400 14.50 -11.48 5.84
N HIS A 401 13.58 -12.37 5.48
CA HIS A 401 12.54 -12.11 4.49
C HIS A 401 11.21 -11.64 5.10
N CYS A 402 10.78 -12.23 6.22
CA CYS A 402 9.50 -11.88 6.85
C CYS A 402 9.63 -11.24 8.24
N GLY A 403 10.83 -11.18 8.82
CA GLY A 403 11.08 -10.61 10.14
C GLY A 403 10.69 -11.50 11.32
N GLU A 404 10.03 -12.63 11.06
CA GLU A 404 9.53 -13.54 12.09
C GLU A 404 10.67 -14.28 12.80
N VAL A 405 10.50 -14.53 14.10
CA VAL A 405 11.48 -15.26 14.92
C VAL A 405 11.50 -16.72 14.45
N THR A 406 12.68 -17.20 14.04
CA THR A 406 12.86 -18.58 13.53
C THR A 406 12.93 -19.61 14.64
N THR A 407 13.21 -19.20 15.88
CA THR A 407 13.17 -20.06 17.06
C THR A 407 11.74 -20.17 17.59
N LEU A 408 11.19 -21.38 17.59
CA LEU A 408 9.90 -21.66 18.21
C LEU A 408 10.05 -21.52 19.74
N THR A 409 9.14 -20.81 20.40
CA THR A 409 9.13 -20.63 21.85
C THR A 409 7.79 -21.07 22.44
N CYS A 410 7.82 -21.56 23.68
CA CYS A 410 6.61 -21.96 24.39
C CYS A 410 5.80 -20.73 24.81
N SER A 411 4.53 -20.66 24.43
CA SER A 411 3.60 -19.58 24.84
C SER A 411 3.37 -19.46 26.35
N GLY A 412 3.69 -20.50 27.13
CA GLY A 412 3.51 -20.50 28.58
C GLY A 412 4.71 -20.00 29.39
N CYS A 413 5.94 -20.24 28.92
CA CYS A 413 7.16 -19.92 29.67
C CYS A 413 8.29 -19.29 28.84
N ASN A 414 8.06 -19.05 27.55
CA ASN A 414 9.02 -18.51 26.58
C ASN A 414 10.32 -19.32 26.41
N SER A 415 10.38 -20.57 26.88
CA SER A 415 11.51 -21.46 26.61
C SER A 415 11.55 -21.84 25.13
N GLU A 416 12.75 -22.01 24.57
CA GLU A 416 12.93 -22.51 23.21
C GLU A 416 12.39 -23.95 23.08
N VAL A 417 11.65 -24.24 22.01
CA VAL A 417 11.06 -25.57 21.75
C VAL A 417 11.52 -26.10 20.41
N LYS A 418 11.70 -27.42 20.33
CA LYS A 418 12.14 -28.09 19.10
C LYS A 418 10.96 -28.37 18.17
N PRO A 419 11.15 -28.31 16.83
CA PRO A 419 10.14 -28.73 15.87
C PRO A 419 9.63 -30.15 16.19
N GLY A 420 8.30 -30.34 16.22
CA GLY A 420 7.64 -31.62 16.50
C GLY A 420 7.38 -31.96 17.98
N GLN A 421 7.78 -31.10 18.94
CA GLN A 421 7.42 -31.28 20.35
C GLN A 421 5.93 -30.97 20.60
N LYS A 422 5.19 -31.93 21.17
CA LYS A 422 3.76 -31.76 21.52
C LYS A 422 3.54 -31.00 22.84
N PHE A 423 4.54 -31.01 23.71
CA PHE A 423 4.50 -30.38 25.04
C PHE A 423 5.85 -29.72 25.33
N CYS A 424 5.81 -28.57 26.00
CA CYS A 424 6.99 -27.89 26.50
C CYS A 424 7.63 -28.73 27.61
N VAL A 425 8.92 -29.01 27.46
CA VAL A 425 9.70 -29.77 28.45
C VAL A 425 9.93 -29.00 29.75
N GLU A 426 9.90 -27.67 29.72
CA GLU A 426 10.16 -26.82 30.90
C GLU A 426 8.90 -26.59 31.74
N CYS A 427 7.74 -26.33 31.13
CA CYS A 427 6.52 -25.98 31.87
C CYS A 427 5.32 -26.92 31.61
N GLY A 428 5.48 -27.95 30.79
CA GLY A 428 4.43 -28.93 30.48
C GLY A 428 3.31 -28.40 29.58
N ASN A 429 3.37 -27.14 29.15
CA ASN A 429 2.30 -26.54 28.36
C ASN A 429 2.21 -27.17 26.97
N LYS A 430 0.99 -27.37 26.46
CA LYS A 430 0.77 -27.98 25.15
C LYS A 430 1.19 -27.01 24.05
N LEU A 431 2.08 -27.46 23.16
CA LEU A 431 2.55 -26.69 22.02
C LEU A 431 1.62 -26.95 20.83
N VAL A 432 1.28 -25.90 20.08
CA VAL A 432 0.38 -25.97 18.91
C VAL A 432 1.17 -26.25 17.65
#